data_AF-A0A9X7T4C8-F1
#
_entry.id   AF-A0A9X7T4C8-F1
#
_cell.length_a   1.000
_cell.length_b   1.000
_cell.length_c   1.000
_cell.angle_alpha   90.00
_cell.angle_beta   90.00
_cell.angle_gamma   90.00
#
_symmetry.space_group_name_H-M   'P 1'
#
loop_
_entity.id
_entity.type
_entity.pdbx_description
1 polymer ?
#
loop_
_entity_poly.entity_id
_entity_poly.type
_entity_poly.pdbx_seq_one_letter_code
_entity_poly.pdbx_strand_id
1 'polypeptide(L)'
;MRDWQVAAEEQLDVQPKGFDNTIRWNVGHMIYWMDRYSTLCFDTPSLIPDQYEGLFASGTKPSSWTTEPPSKEELLSLLTLQLSRLSELTPEMLDAPLKAPYVMGPFQFDTAGELFNFALVHEGIHLGTISSQRKLIQ
;
A
#
# COMPACT_ATOMS: atom_id res chain seq x y z
N MET A 1 7.66 -14.40 -1.14
CA MET A 1 7.30 -13.00 -0.77
C MET A 1 7.96 -11.94 -1.68
N ARG A 2 8.71 -12.32 -2.72
CA ARG A 2 9.25 -11.42 -3.77
C ARG A 2 8.71 -11.77 -5.17
N ASP A 3 7.64 -12.55 -5.21
CA ASP A 3 7.28 -13.37 -6.36
C ASP A 3 6.69 -12.55 -7.53
N TRP A 4 6.27 -11.31 -7.25
CA TRP A 4 5.85 -10.36 -8.29
C TRP A 4 7.01 -9.50 -8.81
N GLN A 5 8.10 -9.35 -8.05
CA GLN A 5 9.25 -8.51 -8.47
C GLN A 5 9.97 -9.10 -9.70
N VAL A 6 9.85 -10.42 -9.88
CA VAL A 6 10.37 -11.16 -11.05
C VAL A 6 9.43 -11.13 -12.25
N ALA A 7 8.21 -10.59 -12.11
CA ALA A 7 7.26 -10.47 -13.22
C ALA A 7 7.73 -9.39 -14.20
N ALA A 8 7.47 -9.58 -15.50
CA ALA A 8 7.65 -8.56 -16.52
C ALA A 8 6.70 -7.37 -16.28
N GLU A 9 7.02 -6.20 -16.84
CA GLU A 9 6.22 -4.98 -16.65
C GLU A 9 4.75 -5.20 -17.02
N GLU A 10 4.52 -5.86 -18.16
CA GLU A 10 3.21 -6.10 -18.74
C GLU A 10 2.38 -7.07 -17.89
N GLN A 11 3.04 -7.97 -17.16
CA GLN A 11 2.39 -8.91 -16.26
C GLN A 11 1.78 -8.21 -15.03
N LEU A 12 2.24 -7.00 -14.68
CA LEU A 12 1.69 -6.26 -13.54
C LEU A 12 0.27 -5.73 -13.81
N ASP A 13 -0.08 -5.56 -15.10
CA ASP A 13 -1.36 -4.99 -15.54
C ASP A 13 -2.37 -6.05 -16.03
N VAL A 14 -1.97 -7.32 -16.04
CA VAL A 14 -2.90 -8.42 -16.32
C VAL A 14 -3.89 -8.55 -15.17
N GLN A 15 -5.18 -8.43 -15.47
CA GLN A 15 -6.27 -8.65 -14.52
C GLN A 15 -6.75 -10.11 -14.63
N PRO A 16 -6.47 -10.98 -13.63
CA PRO A 16 -6.93 -12.36 -13.68
C PRO A 16 -8.46 -12.44 -13.49
N LYS A 17 -9.08 -13.46 -14.08
CA LYS A 17 -10.52 -13.70 -13.94
C LYS A 17 -10.90 -13.84 -12.46
N GLY A 18 -11.93 -13.10 -12.04
CA GLY A 18 -12.41 -13.10 -10.65
C GLY A 18 -11.80 -12.03 -9.75
N PHE A 19 -10.90 -11.21 -10.28
CA PHE A 19 -10.36 -10.02 -9.61
C PHE A 19 -10.80 -8.76 -10.35
N ASP A 20 -11.06 -7.69 -9.60
CA ASP A 20 -11.33 -6.34 -10.14
C ASP A 20 -10.09 -5.43 -10.10
N ASN A 21 -8.95 -5.98 -9.69
CA ASN A 21 -7.67 -5.30 -9.57
C ASN A 21 -6.53 -6.13 -10.18
N THR A 22 -5.36 -5.51 -10.31
CA THR A 22 -4.14 -6.09 -10.88
C THR A 22 -3.03 -6.12 -9.84
N ILE A 23 -1.88 -6.72 -10.18
CA ILE A 23 -0.70 -6.68 -9.32
C ILE A 23 -0.24 -5.23 -9.12
N ARG A 24 -0.20 -4.42 -10.21
CA ARG A 24 0.16 -3.00 -10.13
C ARG A 24 -0.73 -2.25 -9.15
N TRP A 25 -2.03 -2.48 -9.24
CA TRP A 25 -2.99 -1.85 -8.33
C TRP A 25 -2.76 -2.25 -6.88
N ASN A 26 -2.56 -3.54 -6.59
CA ASN A 26 -2.34 -3.99 -5.21
C ASN A 26 -1.03 -3.41 -4.63
N VAL A 27 0.04 -3.37 -5.42
CA VAL A 27 1.32 -2.78 -4.99
C VAL A 27 1.19 -1.27 -4.78
N GLY A 28 0.57 -0.56 -5.71
CA GLY A 28 0.34 0.88 -5.57
C GLY A 28 -0.61 1.21 -4.41
N HIS A 29 -1.60 0.36 -4.14
CA HIS A 29 -2.53 0.48 -3.01
C HIS A 29 -1.81 0.35 -1.66
N MET A 30 -0.93 -0.64 -1.54
CA MET A 30 -0.03 -0.78 -0.39
C MET A 30 0.82 0.48 -0.18
N ILE A 31 1.50 0.94 -1.24
CA ILE A 31 2.32 2.16 -1.17
C ILE A 31 1.48 3.36 -0.74
N TYR A 32 0.32 3.57 -1.36
CA TYR A 32 -0.56 4.67 -1.04
C TYR A 32 -0.97 4.65 0.44
N TRP A 33 -1.51 3.54 0.92
CA TRP A 33 -2.01 3.45 2.29
C TRP A 33 -0.91 3.45 3.33
N MET A 34 0.23 2.81 3.09
CA MET A 34 1.38 2.86 4.00
C MET A 34 1.91 4.29 4.16
N ASP A 35 1.92 5.10 3.10
CA ASP A 35 2.29 6.52 3.19
C ASP A 35 1.27 7.30 4.03
N ARG A 36 -0.03 7.11 3.77
CA ARG A 36 -1.11 7.73 4.57
C ARG A 36 -1.05 7.36 6.04
N TYR A 37 -0.88 6.08 6.36
CA TYR A 37 -0.75 5.62 7.75
C TYR A 37 0.50 6.19 8.41
N SER A 38 1.63 6.26 7.70
CA SER A 38 2.85 6.87 8.21
C SER A 38 2.67 8.36 8.54
N THR A 39 2.00 9.12 7.67
CA THR A 39 1.66 10.52 7.94
C THR A 39 0.73 10.67 9.14
N LEU A 40 -0.29 9.81 9.27
CA LEU A 40 -1.22 9.84 10.40
C LEU A 40 -0.54 9.48 11.73
N CYS A 41 0.33 8.47 11.74
CA CYS A 41 1.00 7.99 12.94
C CYS A 41 2.16 8.90 13.39
N PHE A 42 2.95 9.43 12.45
CA PHE A 42 4.26 10.01 12.76
C PHE A 42 4.41 11.47 12.32
N ASP A 43 3.34 12.10 11.84
CA ASP A 43 3.31 13.50 11.38
C ASP A 43 4.35 13.82 10.29
N THR A 44 4.64 12.84 9.45
CA THR A 44 5.62 12.98 8.38
C THR A 44 4.96 13.44 7.08
N PRO A 45 5.66 14.22 6.24
CA PRO A 45 5.14 14.54 4.91
C PRO A 45 4.95 13.28 4.06
N SER A 46 3.94 13.32 3.19
CA SER A 46 3.75 12.32 2.15
C SER A 46 4.93 12.35 1.16
N LEU A 47 5.37 11.18 0.70
CA LEU A 47 6.46 11.04 -0.26
C LEU A 47 5.97 10.58 -1.65
N ILE A 48 4.66 10.48 -1.83
CA ILE A 48 4.05 10.07 -3.09
C ILE A 48 3.30 11.23 -3.75
N PRO A 49 3.18 11.24 -5.09
CA PRO A 49 2.40 12.25 -5.80
C PRO A 49 0.91 12.17 -5.45
N ASP A 50 0.23 13.33 -5.33
CA ASP A 50 -1.21 13.41 -5.02
C ASP A 50 -2.09 12.58 -5.97
N GLN A 51 -1.70 12.48 -7.24
CA GLN A 51 -2.41 11.70 -8.25
C GLN A 51 -2.54 10.20 -7.93
N TYR A 52 -1.70 9.67 -7.02
CA TYR A 52 -1.79 8.28 -6.57
C TYR A 52 -3.11 8.00 -5.85
N GLU A 53 -3.76 9.01 -5.27
CA GLU A 53 -5.10 8.85 -4.69
C GLU A 53 -6.11 8.34 -5.73
N GLY A 54 -6.14 8.94 -6.93
CA GLY A 54 -7.03 8.53 -8.01
C GLY A 54 -6.71 7.16 -8.61
N LEU A 55 -5.49 6.66 -8.38
CA LEU A 55 -5.03 5.37 -8.88
C LEU A 55 -5.23 4.24 -7.87
N PHE A 56 -4.99 4.51 -6.59
CA PHE A 56 -4.71 3.47 -5.61
C PHE A 56 -5.49 3.60 -4.29
N ALA A 57 -6.25 4.68 -4.08
CA ALA A 57 -7.12 4.77 -2.91
C ALA A 57 -8.19 3.67 -2.91
N SER A 58 -8.76 3.39 -1.74
CA SER A 58 -9.83 2.40 -1.60
C SER A 58 -11.01 2.71 -2.53
N GLY A 59 -11.50 1.69 -3.24
CA GLY A 59 -12.62 1.81 -4.19
C GLY A 59 -12.21 2.16 -5.63
N THR A 60 -10.94 2.52 -5.87
CA THR A 60 -10.39 2.65 -7.23
C THR A 60 -10.19 1.28 -7.88
N LYS A 61 -10.05 1.25 -9.21
CA LYS A 61 -9.72 0.04 -9.97
C LYS A 61 -8.96 0.39 -11.26
N PRO A 62 -8.14 -0.51 -11.82
CA PRO A 62 -7.39 -0.24 -13.05
C PRO A 62 -8.26 0.19 -14.23
N SER A 63 -9.45 -0.39 -14.36
CA SER A 63 -10.41 -0.04 -15.42
C SER A 63 -10.98 1.38 -15.34
N SER A 64 -10.78 2.10 -14.22
CA SER A 64 -11.19 3.50 -14.07
C SER A 64 -10.03 4.49 -14.16
N TRP A 65 -8.79 4.04 -14.40
CA TRP A 65 -7.65 4.95 -14.49
C TRP A 65 -7.73 5.80 -15.76
N THR A 66 -7.53 7.11 -15.57
CA THR A 66 -7.46 8.10 -16.67
C THR A 66 -6.04 8.63 -16.89
N THR A 67 -5.09 8.21 -16.05
CA THR A 67 -3.69 8.59 -16.09
C THR A 67 -2.83 7.33 -16.07
N GLU A 68 -1.65 7.42 -16.67
CA GLU A 68 -0.68 6.32 -16.65
C GLU A 68 -0.26 6.02 -15.20
N PRO A 69 -0.33 4.75 -14.76
CA PRO A 69 0.17 4.38 -13.45
C PRO A 69 1.71 4.38 -13.41
N PRO A 70 2.33 4.47 -12.22
CA PRO A 70 3.78 4.37 -12.06
C PRO A 70 4.35 3.05 -12.56
N SER A 71 5.59 3.08 -13.04
CA SER A 71 6.30 1.90 -13.54
C SER A 71 6.67 0.92 -12.42
N LYS A 72 7.01 -0.34 -12.76
CA LYS A 72 7.52 -1.29 -11.76
C LYS A 72 8.75 -0.77 -11.01
N GLU A 73 9.65 -0.08 -11.71
CA GLU A 73 10.87 0.48 -11.12
C GLU A 73 10.54 1.57 -10.09
N GLU A 74 9.59 2.44 -10.41
CA GLU A 74 9.11 3.49 -9.49
C GLU A 74 8.46 2.87 -8.24
N LEU A 75 7.57 1.88 -8.44
CA LEU A 75 6.93 1.15 -7.33
C LEU A 75 7.97 0.46 -6.42
N LEU A 76 8.99 -0.19 -6.99
CA LEU A 76 10.07 -0.82 -6.23
C LEU A 76 10.90 0.19 -5.44
N SER A 77 11.17 1.35 -6.04
CA SER A 77 11.90 2.44 -5.38
C SER A 77 11.11 2.99 -4.19
N LEU A 78 9.80 3.20 -4.36
CA LEU A 78 8.91 3.67 -3.30
C LEU A 78 8.77 2.66 -2.15
N LEU A 79 8.63 1.36 -2.46
CA LEU A 79 8.62 0.31 -1.43
C LEU A 79 9.93 0.26 -0.63
N THR A 80 11.07 0.44 -1.32
CA THR A 80 12.38 0.48 -0.66
C THR A 80 12.48 1.69 0.27
N LEU A 81 12.00 2.85 -0.19
CA LEU A 81 11.96 4.06 0.62
C LEU A 81 11.06 3.91 1.84
N GLN A 82 9.87 3.34 1.68
CA GLN A 82 8.98 3.04 2.79
C GLN A 82 9.66 2.12 3.80
N LEU A 83 10.24 1.01 3.35
CA LEU A 83 10.97 0.09 4.24
C LEU A 83 12.10 0.78 5.01
N SER A 84 12.86 1.66 4.34
CA SER A 84 13.91 2.44 5.00
C SER A 84 13.37 3.43 6.05
N ARG A 85 12.12 3.88 5.95
CA ARG A 85 11.49 4.72 6.98
C ARG A 85 10.98 3.87 8.14
N LEU A 86 10.49 2.68 7.85
CA LEU A 86 10.03 1.73 8.86
C LEU A 86 11.18 1.23 9.74
N SER A 87 12.41 1.16 9.22
CA SER A 87 13.59 0.80 10.02
C SER A 87 13.99 1.83 11.06
N GLU A 88 13.50 3.07 10.94
CA GLU A 88 13.79 4.16 11.88
C GLU A 88 12.75 4.26 13.02
N LEU A 89 11.71 3.43 13.01
CA LEU A 89 10.67 3.45 14.04
C LEU A 89 11.20 2.91 15.37
N THR A 90 10.94 3.66 16.45
CA THR A 90 11.22 3.21 17.82
C THR A 90 9.95 2.76 18.53
N PRO A 91 10.03 1.95 19.60
CA PRO A 91 8.87 1.60 20.42
C PRO A 91 8.10 2.84 20.92
N GLU A 92 8.80 3.89 21.33
CA GLU A 92 8.19 5.13 21.84
C GLU A 92 7.38 5.86 20.76
N MET A 93 7.81 5.79 19.51
CA MET A 93 7.05 6.35 18.38
C MET A 93 5.75 5.58 18.15
N LEU A 94 5.73 4.26 18.40
CA LEU A 94 4.54 3.43 18.28
C LEU A 94 3.59 3.63 19.47
N ASP A 95 4.12 3.87 20.67
CA ASP A 95 3.30 4.14 21.87
C ASP A 95 2.69 5.55 21.87
N ALA A 96 3.12 6.43 20.98
CA ALA A 96 2.63 7.81 20.90
C ALA A 96 1.12 7.86 20.52
N PRO A 97 0.34 8.76 21.14
CA PRO A 97 -1.05 8.97 20.74
C PRO A 97 -1.13 9.62 19.36
N LEU A 98 -2.15 9.27 18.59
CA LEU A 98 -2.50 9.99 17.37
C LEU A 98 -2.95 11.42 17.70
N LYS A 99 -2.82 12.35 16.74
CA LYS A 99 -3.33 13.73 16.89
C LYS A 99 -4.83 13.78 17.21
N ALA A 100 -5.58 12.84 16.65
CA ALA A 100 -6.97 12.55 16.96
C ALA A 100 -7.21 11.05 16.74
N PRO A 101 -8.17 10.43 17.45
CA PRO A 101 -8.54 9.04 17.20
C PRO A 101 -8.90 8.83 15.74
N TYR A 102 -8.32 7.79 15.12
CA TYR A 102 -8.65 7.40 13.75
C TYR A 102 -9.74 6.33 13.79
N VAL A 103 -10.86 6.57 13.09
CA VAL A 103 -12.00 5.66 13.07
C VAL A 103 -12.19 5.12 11.67
N MET A 104 -12.30 3.80 11.56
CA MET A 104 -12.50 3.10 10.29
C MET A 104 -13.46 1.94 10.51
N GLY A 105 -14.71 2.11 10.06
CA GLY A 105 -15.77 1.14 10.28
C GLY A 105 -15.99 0.90 11.79
N PRO A 106 -15.92 -0.35 12.29
CA PRO A 106 -16.07 -0.65 13.71
C PRO A 106 -14.77 -0.45 14.52
N PHE A 107 -13.67 -0.08 13.87
CA PHE A 107 -12.37 0.07 14.51
C PHE A 107 -12.13 1.54 14.90
N GLN A 108 -11.56 1.72 16.09
CA GLN A 108 -10.98 2.99 16.54
C GLN A 108 -9.53 2.71 16.94
N PHE A 109 -8.64 3.63 16.59
CA PHE A 109 -7.22 3.59 16.93
C PHE A 109 -6.87 4.91 17.62
N ASP A 110 -6.24 4.81 18.79
CA ASP A 110 -5.87 5.95 19.64
C ASP A 110 -4.35 6.18 19.62
N THR A 111 -3.56 5.14 19.36
CA THR A 111 -2.08 5.22 19.25
C THR A 111 -1.57 4.92 17.86
N ALA A 112 -0.34 5.38 17.59
CA ALA A 112 0.38 5.08 16.35
C ALA A 112 0.53 3.57 16.15
N GLY A 113 0.88 2.82 17.20
CA GLY A 113 1.10 1.38 17.16
C GLY A 113 -0.18 0.58 16.85
N GLU A 114 -1.33 1.01 17.37
CA GLU A 114 -2.62 0.38 17.05
C GLU A 114 -2.98 0.52 15.57
N LEU A 115 -2.88 1.73 15.03
CA LEU A 115 -3.13 1.99 13.60
C LEU A 115 -2.08 1.31 12.71
N PHE A 116 -0.82 1.34 13.12
CA PHE A 116 0.27 0.76 12.35
C PHE A 116 0.21 -0.77 12.32
N ASN A 117 -0.24 -1.42 13.40
CA ASN A 117 -0.51 -2.85 13.41
C ASN A 117 -1.61 -3.23 12.40
N PHE A 118 -2.67 -2.41 12.30
CA PHE A 118 -3.68 -2.59 11.25
C PHE A 118 -3.07 -2.46 9.85
N ALA A 119 -2.23 -1.44 9.63
CA ALA A 119 -1.53 -1.25 8.35
C ALA A 119 -0.74 -2.50 7.93
N LEU A 120 0.00 -3.13 8.84
CA LEU A 120 0.75 -4.36 8.54
C LEU A 120 -0.14 -5.56 8.21
N VAL A 121 -1.30 -5.70 8.87
CA VAL A 121 -2.29 -6.73 8.53
C VAL A 121 -2.85 -6.50 7.12
N HIS A 122 -3.17 -5.25 6.80
CA HIS A 122 -3.64 -4.83 5.48
C HIS A 122 -2.61 -5.15 4.38
N GLU A 123 -1.34 -4.84 4.59
CA GLU A 123 -0.23 -5.23 3.70
C GLU A 123 -0.20 -6.75 3.46
N GLY A 124 -0.34 -7.54 4.53
CA GLY A 124 -0.39 -9.01 4.44
C GLY A 124 -1.52 -9.54 3.56
N ILE A 125 -2.70 -8.92 3.62
CA ILE A 125 -3.86 -9.28 2.79
C ILE A 125 -3.57 -9.01 1.30
N HIS A 126 -2.97 -7.86 0.98
CA HIS A 126 -2.62 -7.51 -0.41
C HIS A 126 -1.47 -8.37 -0.94
N LEU A 127 -0.48 -8.71 -0.12
CA LEU A 127 0.56 -9.68 -0.49
C LEU A 127 -0.03 -11.05 -0.81
N GLY A 128 -1.00 -11.54 -0.01
CA GLY A 128 -1.72 -12.78 -0.29
C GLY A 128 -2.52 -12.73 -1.60
N THR A 129 -3.13 -11.58 -1.88
CA THR A 129 -3.85 -11.31 -3.14
C THR A 129 -2.90 -11.34 -4.34
N ILE A 130 -1.77 -10.63 -4.26
CA ILE A 130 -0.73 -10.62 -5.30
C ILE A 130 -0.20 -12.03 -5.55
N SER A 131 0.10 -12.79 -4.49
CA SER A 131 0.54 -14.19 -4.63
C SER A 131 -0.51 -15.08 -5.31
N SER A 132 -1.79 -14.81 -5.09
CA SER A 132 -2.88 -15.54 -5.75
C SER A 132 -2.99 -15.15 -7.23
N GLN A 133 -2.88 -13.86 -7.55
CA GLN A 133 -2.87 -13.36 -8.93
C GLN A 133 -1.68 -13.90 -9.74
N ARG A 134 -0.47 -13.91 -9.15
CA ARG A 134 0.74 -14.44 -9.78
C ARG A 134 0.62 -15.90 -10.22
N LYS A 135 -0.15 -16.73 -9.53
CA LYS A 135 -0.40 -18.12 -9.93
C LYS A 135 -1.26 -18.25 -11.19
N LEU A 136 -2.01 -17.20 -11.54
CA LEU A 136 -2.93 -17.17 -12.67
C LEU A 136 -2.35 -16.43 -13.88
N ILE A 137 -1.26 -15.68 -13.68
CA ILE A 137 -0.57 -14.91 -14.72
C ILE A 137 0.67 -15.69 -15.13
N GLN A 138 0.70 -16.13 -16.40
CA GLN A 138 1.82 -16.88 -17.00
C GLN A 138 2.97 -15.93 -17.35
#